data_AF-A0A0Q9NCQ0-F1
#
_entry.id   AF-A0A0Q9NCQ0-F1
#
_cell.length_a   1.000
_cell.length_b   1.000
_cell.length_c   1.000
_cell.angle_alpha   90.00
_cell.angle_beta   90.00
_cell.angle_gamma   90.00
#
_symmetry.space_group_name_H-M   'P 1'
#
loop_
_entity.id
_entity.type
_entity.pdbx_description
1 polymer ?
#
loop_
_entity_poly.entity_id
_entity_poly.type
_entity_poly.pdbx_seq_one_letter_code
_entity_poly.pdbx_strand_id
1 'polypeptide(L)'
;MKTSAPSSSIEDYVKVIYGFTEWQDKPITSSQLAQRLGVANSSVSEMVRKLKDQGLVDHKPYSAITLTDSGVRLALSMVRRHRLIETYLVQELGYSWDEVHDEAELLEHAVSDTFIERMAAKLGNPQRDPHGDPIPAADGTVLLPEAHLLGELDPGHTGRITRISDENPDLLRYLSAEEIDLDAEVEVVGRKPFGGALVVRISNAGRKRDYDLADEVTAALWVHSDFPHTGCTLSDS
;
A
#
# COMPACT_ATOMS: atom_id res chain seq x y z
N MET A 1 -21.61 -6.02 -18.71
CA MET A 1 -21.44 -4.61 -19.16
C MET A 1 -20.36 -4.01 -18.27
N LYS A 2 -19.17 -3.74 -18.81
CA LYS A 2 -18.15 -2.93 -18.12
C LYS A 2 -18.39 -1.49 -18.54
N THR A 3 -18.94 -0.67 -17.66
CA THR A 3 -19.23 0.74 -17.91
C THR A 3 -18.95 1.57 -16.68
N SER A 4 -17.71 2.02 -16.55
CA SER A 4 -17.39 3.44 -16.40
C SER A 4 -16.04 3.66 -17.08
N ALA A 5 -15.92 4.73 -17.86
CA ALA A 5 -14.60 5.24 -18.21
C ALA A 5 -13.97 5.77 -16.91
N PRO A 6 -12.66 5.60 -16.65
CA PRO A 6 -12.03 6.23 -15.51
C PRO A 6 -12.19 7.75 -15.69
N SER A 7 -13.10 8.33 -14.92
CA SER A 7 -13.18 9.76 -14.71
C SER A 7 -11.94 10.11 -13.90
N SER A 8 -10.83 10.46 -14.56
CA SER A 8 -9.60 10.75 -13.84
C SER A 8 -9.75 12.06 -13.07
N SER A 9 -10.08 11.92 -11.79
CA SER A 9 -10.40 13.03 -10.92
C SER A 9 -9.11 13.66 -10.38
N ILE A 10 -9.19 14.86 -9.82
CA ILE A 10 -8.06 15.46 -9.10
C ILE A 10 -7.67 14.60 -7.89
N GLU A 11 -8.66 13.94 -7.28
CA GLU A 11 -8.52 13.07 -6.12
C GLU A 11 -7.68 11.83 -6.46
N ASP A 12 -7.92 11.17 -7.60
CA ASP A 12 -7.16 9.99 -8.04
C ASP A 12 -5.68 10.32 -8.20
N TYR A 13 -5.38 11.47 -8.81
CA TYR A 13 -4.00 11.88 -9.05
C TYR A 13 -3.26 12.13 -7.75
N VAL A 14 -3.84 12.89 -6.81
CA VAL A 14 -3.17 13.17 -5.54
C VAL A 14 -3.04 11.90 -4.68
N LYS A 15 -4.03 11.00 -4.72
CA LYS A 15 -3.99 9.68 -4.06
C LYS A 15 -2.86 8.82 -4.62
N VAL A 16 -2.75 8.68 -5.94
CA VAL A 16 -1.68 7.89 -6.58
C VAL A 16 -0.30 8.49 -6.35
N ILE A 17 -0.16 9.83 -6.37
CA ILE A 17 1.12 10.49 -6.05
C ILE A 17 1.51 10.17 -4.60
N TYR A 18 0.57 10.28 -3.65
CA TYR A 18 0.83 9.96 -2.24
C TYR A 18 1.20 8.49 -2.04
N GLY A 19 0.39 7.56 -2.54
CA GLY A 19 0.60 6.11 -2.38
C GLY A 19 1.93 5.65 -2.95
N PHE A 20 2.41 6.26 -4.05
CA PHE A 20 3.73 5.98 -4.59
C PHE A 20 4.88 6.36 -3.64
N THR A 21 4.69 7.39 -2.82
CA THR A 21 5.70 7.91 -1.89
C THR A 21 5.50 7.43 -0.44
N GLU A 22 4.42 6.70 -0.16
CA GLU A 22 4.07 6.33 1.21
C GLU A 22 5.10 5.40 1.87
N TRP A 23 5.64 4.47 1.08
CA TRP A 23 6.61 3.46 1.52
C TRP A 23 8.00 3.66 0.90
N GLN A 24 8.29 4.84 0.35
CA GLN A 24 9.61 5.18 -0.22
C GLN A 24 9.80 6.69 -0.40
N ASP A 25 11.04 7.14 -0.30
CA ASP A 25 11.39 8.57 -0.47
C ASP A 25 11.47 9.03 -1.94
N LYS A 26 11.32 8.11 -2.91
CA LYS A 26 11.48 8.43 -4.33
C LYS A 26 10.23 9.15 -4.83
N PRO A 27 10.35 10.38 -5.38
CA PRO A 27 9.20 11.08 -5.91
C PRO A 27 8.74 10.46 -7.24
N ILE A 28 7.46 10.60 -7.56
CA ILE A 28 6.87 9.99 -8.77
C ILE A 28 7.17 10.81 -10.02
N THR A 29 7.50 10.12 -11.12
CA THR A 29 7.63 10.73 -12.45
C THR A 29 6.30 10.74 -13.20
N SER A 30 6.13 11.64 -14.18
CA SER A 30 4.92 11.68 -15.02
C SER A 30 4.64 10.36 -15.74
N SER A 31 5.68 9.62 -16.15
CA SER A 31 5.53 8.32 -16.80
C SER A 31 5.04 7.23 -15.85
N GLN A 32 5.54 7.23 -14.61
CA GLN A 32 5.06 6.31 -13.58
C GLN A 32 3.62 6.63 -13.20
N LEU A 33 3.29 7.91 -13.05
CA LEU A 33 1.92 8.36 -12.78
C LEU A 33 0.96 7.96 -13.90
N ALA A 34 1.37 8.12 -15.16
CA ALA A 34 0.58 7.72 -16.32
C ALA A 34 0.32 6.20 -16.35
N GLN A 35 1.37 5.40 -16.09
CA GLN A 35 1.26 3.95 -16.02
C GLN A 35 0.30 3.50 -14.92
N ARG A 36 0.41 4.08 -13.72
CA ARG A 36 -0.43 3.71 -12.56
C ARG A 36 -1.89 4.11 -12.72
N LEU A 37 -2.16 5.28 -13.31
CA LEU A 37 -3.53 5.72 -13.59
C LEU A 37 -4.13 5.09 -14.85
N GLY A 38 -3.36 4.34 -15.64
CA GLY A 38 -3.84 3.78 -16.91
C GLY A 38 -4.20 4.83 -17.96
N VAL A 39 -3.57 6.01 -17.92
CA VAL A 39 -3.86 7.15 -18.83
C VAL A 39 -2.65 7.52 -19.68
N ALA A 40 -2.88 8.31 -20.74
CA ALA A 40 -1.79 8.80 -21.58
C ALA A 40 -0.92 9.84 -20.85
N ASN A 41 0.38 9.87 -21.18
CA ASN A 41 1.33 10.88 -20.65
C ASN A 41 0.89 12.33 -20.92
N SER A 42 0.21 12.58 -22.04
CA SER A 42 -0.37 13.90 -22.35
C SER A 42 -1.46 14.28 -21.36
N SER A 43 -2.35 13.35 -21.00
CA SER A 43 -3.40 13.57 -20.00
C SER A 43 -2.81 13.84 -18.62
N VAL A 44 -1.74 13.13 -18.23
CA VAL A 44 -0.99 13.45 -17.00
C VAL A 44 -0.42 14.85 -17.04
N SER A 45 0.21 15.25 -18.15
CA SER A 45 0.82 16.58 -18.27
C SER A 45 -0.21 17.71 -18.14
N GLU A 46 -1.40 17.53 -18.72
CA GLU A 46 -2.53 18.46 -18.59
C GLU A 46 -3.06 18.51 -17.15
N MET A 47 -3.29 17.35 -16.52
CA MET A 47 -3.80 17.30 -15.15
C MET A 47 -2.79 17.84 -14.14
N VAL A 48 -1.51 17.53 -14.26
CA VAL A 48 -0.44 18.05 -13.39
C VAL A 48 -0.37 19.57 -13.46
N ARG A 49 -0.60 20.17 -14.64
CA ARG A 49 -0.72 21.62 -14.76
C ARG A 49 -1.92 22.15 -13.97
N LYS A 50 -3.09 21.51 -14.11
CA LYS A 50 -4.30 21.88 -13.37
C LYS A 50 -4.11 21.75 -11.85
N LEU A 51 -3.48 20.66 -11.38
CA LEU A 51 -3.16 20.45 -9.97
C LEU A 51 -2.22 21.53 -9.44
N LYS A 52 -1.21 21.93 -10.24
CA LYS A 52 -0.29 23.01 -9.90
C LYS A 52 -0.98 24.36 -9.83
N ASP A 53 -1.87 24.66 -10.78
CA ASP A 53 -2.67 25.89 -10.79
C ASP A 53 -3.62 25.97 -9.59
N GLN A 54 -4.03 24.83 -9.04
CA GLN A 54 -4.79 24.72 -7.78
C GLN A 54 -3.91 24.64 -6.52
N GLY A 55 -2.59 24.68 -6.67
CA GLY A 55 -1.64 24.62 -5.57
C GLY A 55 -1.61 23.26 -4.84
N LEU A 56 -1.99 22.17 -5.50
CA LEU A 56 -1.99 20.81 -4.93
C LEU A 56 -0.67 20.05 -5.17
N VAL A 57 0.07 20.42 -6.22
CA VAL A 57 1.37 19.82 -6.55
C VAL A 57 2.39 20.87 -6.92
N ASP A 58 3.64 20.54 -6.68
CA ASP A 58 4.81 21.18 -7.26
C ASP A 58 5.39 20.32 -8.38
N HIS A 59 5.70 20.96 -9.50
CA HIS A 59 6.32 20.32 -10.65
C HIS A 59 7.06 21.36 -11.50
N LYS A 60 8.32 21.05 -11.83
CA LYS A 60 9.14 21.78 -12.81
C LYS A 60 9.27 20.93 -14.08
N PRO A 61 9.51 21.53 -15.26
CA PRO A 61 9.75 20.76 -16.47
C PRO A 61 10.85 19.71 -16.26
N TYR A 62 10.55 18.46 -16.64
CA TYR A 62 11.44 17.29 -16.49
C TYR A 62 11.81 16.93 -15.04
N SER A 63 11.05 17.40 -14.04
CA SER A 63 11.23 16.99 -12.65
C SER A 63 10.19 15.95 -12.23
N ALA A 64 10.42 15.34 -11.07
CA ALA A 64 9.38 14.59 -10.39
C ALA A 64 8.24 15.51 -9.92
N ILE A 65 7.09 14.91 -9.65
CA ILE A 65 5.89 15.56 -9.13
C ILE A 65 5.84 15.33 -7.62
N THR A 66 5.64 16.40 -6.84
CA THR A 66 5.53 16.32 -5.39
C THR A 66 4.25 17.00 -4.92
N LEU A 67 3.59 16.45 -3.91
CA LEU A 67 2.42 17.09 -3.30
C LEU A 67 2.85 18.31 -2.48
N THR A 68 2.03 19.36 -2.50
CA THR A 68 2.10 20.44 -1.51
C THR A 68 1.36 20.02 -0.23
N ASP A 69 1.43 20.80 0.84
CA ASP A 69 0.68 20.50 2.08
C ASP A 69 -0.84 20.37 1.85
N SER A 70 -1.42 21.16 0.94
CA SER A 70 -2.83 21.02 0.56
C SER A 70 -3.09 19.77 -0.28
N GLY A 71 -2.16 19.41 -1.17
CA GLY A 71 -2.19 18.15 -1.91
C GLY A 71 -2.14 16.93 -0.99
N VAL A 72 -1.25 16.94 0.00
CA VAL A 72 -1.14 15.88 1.02
C VAL A 72 -2.44 15.74 1.80
N ARG A 73 -3.03 16.85 2.28
CA ARG A 73 -4.33 16.80 2.98
C ARG A 73 -5.44 16.19 2.14
N LEU A 74 -5.53 16.56 0.85
CA LEU A 74 -6.53 15.98 -0.05
C LEU A 74 -6.26 14.50 -0.30
N ALA A 75 -5.02 14.12 -0.59
CA ALA A 75 -4.63 12.73 -0.80
C ALA A 75 -4.97 11.86 0.41
N LEU A 76 -4.59 12.29 1.62
CA LEU A 76 -4.87 11.56 2.85
C LEU A 76 -6.36 11.41 3.13
N SER A 77 -7.17 12.41 2.78
CA SER A 77 -8.63 12.28 2.88
C SER A 77 -9.17 11.18 1.98
N MET A 78 -8.64 11.04 0.75
CA MET A 78 -9.02 9.99 -0.18
C MET A 78 -8.50 8.61 0.23
N VAL A 79 -7.23 8.53 0.67
CA VAL A 79 -6.65 7.30 1.20
C VAL A 79 -7.44 6.79 2.41
N ARG A 80 -7.83 7.67 3.34
CA ARG A 80 -8.69 7.29 4.48
C ARG A 80 -10.02 6.71 4.02
N ARG A 81 -10.65 7.32 3.00
CA ARG A 81 -11.92 6.86 2.45
C ARG A 81 -11.78 5.48 1.82
N HIS A 82 -10.79 5.32 0.94
CA HIS A 82 -10.48 4.06 0.27
C HIS A 82 -10.30 2.93 1.27
N ARG A 83 -9.34 3.08 2.20
CA ARG A 83 -8.97 2.05 3.17
C ARG A 83 -10.09 1.68 4.14
N LEU A 84 -10.91 2.65 4.55
CA LEU A 84 -12.09 2.37 5.39
C LEU A 84 -13.17 1.60 4.62
N ILE A 85 -13.39 1.93 3.35
CA ILE A 85 -14.33 1.21 2.50
C ILE A 85 -13.83 -0.21 2.29
N GLU A 86 -12.56 -0.42 1.96
CA GLU A 86 -12.00 -1.76 1.80
C GLU A 86 -12.17 -2.60 3.07
N THR A 87 -11.81 -2.02 4.22
CA THR A 87 -11.97 -2.68 5.52
C THR A 87 -13.42 -3.08 5.77
N TYR A 88 -14.38 -2.21 5.45
CA TYR A 88 -15.80 -2.51 5.62
C TYR A 88 -16.28 -3.62 4.67
N LEU A 89 -15.90 -3.55 3.40
CA LEU A 89 -16.28 -4.55 2.39
C LEU A 89 -15.78 -5.95 2.80
N VAL A 90 -14.54 -6.06 3.27
CA VAL A 90 -13.99 -7.33 3.74
C VAL A 90 -14.66 -7.79 5.04
N GLN A 91 -14.72 -6.95 6.07
CA GLN A 91 -15.17 -7.37 7.41
C GLN A 91 -16.68 -7.60 7.52
N GLU A 92 -17.50 -6.78 6.84
CA GLU A 92 -18.95 -6.78 7.02
C GLU A 92 -19.70 -7.38 5.83
N LEU A 93 -19.13 -7.37 4.62
CA LEU A 93 -19.79 -7.86 3.40
C LEU A 93 -19.17 -9.14 2.84
N GLY A 94 -18.02 -9.58 3.36
CA GLY A 94 -17.38 -10.85 2.98
C GLY A 94 -16.67 -10.82 1.63
N TYR A 95 -16.26 -9.63 1.17
CA TYR A 95 -15.34 -9.50 0.04
C TYR A 95 -13.99 -10.15 0.39
N SER A 96 -13.31 -10.72 -0.60
CA SER A 96 -11.90 -11.09 -0.42
C SER A 96 -10.99 -9.88 -0.60
N TRP A 97 -9.84 -9.90 0.07
CA TRP A 97 -8.84 -8.83 -0.02
C TRP A 97 -8.27 -8.61 -1.43
N ASP A 98 -8.42 -9.56 -2.36
CA ASP A 98 -7.92 -9.44 -3.74
C ASP A 98 -8.93 -8.82 -4.71
N GLU A 99 -10.21 -8.70 -4.33
CA GLU A 99 -11.26 -8.09 -5.15
C GLU A 99 -11.72 -6.72 -4.63
N VAL A 100 -11.32 -6.36 -3.41
CA VAL A 100 -11.89 -5.20 -2.70
C VAL A 100 -11.49 -3.85 -3.30
N HIS A 101 -10.28 -3.74 -3.84
CA HIS A 101 -9.72 -2.51 -4.38
C HIS A 101 -10.61 -1.88 -5.46
N ASP A 102 -11.02 -2.68 -6.46
CA ASP A 102 -11.83 -2.20 -7.58
C ASP A 102 -13.18 -1.62 -7.12
N GLU A 103 -13.81 -2.21 -6.08
CA GLU A 103 -15.07 -1.72 -5.53
C GLU A 103 -14.86 -0.45 -4.68
N ALA A 104 -13.78 -0.40 -3.90
CA ALA A 104 -13.45 0.77 -3.09
C ALA A 104 -13.15 2.00 -3.96
N GLU A 105 -12.42 1.85 -5.07
CA GLU A 105 -12.18 2.90 -6.07
C GLU A 105 -13.47 3.52 -6.61
N LEU A 106 -14.53 2.73 -6.81
CA LEU A 106 -15.82 3.24 -7.30
C LEU A 106 -16.59 4.01 -6.21
N LEU A 107 -16.51 3.54 -4.97
CA LEU A 107 -17.30 4.07 -3.86
C LEU A 107 -16.67 5.31 -3.22
N GLU A 108 -15.35 5.41 -3.21
CA GLU A 108 -14.62 6.47 -2.48
C GLU A 108 -14.96 7.88 -2.93
N HIS A 109 -15.38 8.09 -4.19
CA HIS A 109 -15.81 9.39 -4.71
C HIS A 109 -17.31 9.65 -4.54
N ALA A 110 -18.10 8.61 -4.26
CA ALA A 110 -19.57 8.68 -4.27
C ALA A 110 -20.17 8.92 -2.87
N VAL A 111 -19.43 8.58 -1.82
CA VAL A 111 -19.93 8.65 -0.43
C VAL A 111 -19.68 10.02 0.20
N SER A 112 -20.31 10.28 1.35
CA SER A 112 -20.09 11.53 2.10
C SER A 112 -19.11 11.31 3.25
N ASP A 113 -18.50 12.38 3.78
CA ASP A 113 -17.66 12.28 4.96
C ASP A 113 -18.43 11.74 6.17
N THR A 114 -19.71 12.09 6.30
CA THR A 114 -20.57 11.53 7.36
C THR A 114 -20.76 10.01 7.24
N PHE A 115 -20.81 9.49 6.01
CA PHE A 115 -20.89 8.05 5.79
C PHE A 115 -19.59 7.36 6.21
N ILE A 116 -18.45 7.92 5.82
CA ILE A 116 -17.11 7.42 6.14
C ILE A 116 -16.85 7.41 7.64
N GLU A 117 -17.19 8.48 8.37
CA GLU A 117 -16.97 8.53 9.82
C GLU A 117 -17.92 7.58 10.58
N ARG A 118 -19.13 7.35 10.09
CA ARG A 118 -20.02 6.31 10.67
C ARG A 118 -19.50 4.90 10.40
N MET A 119 -18.93 4.66 9.22
CA MET A 119 -18.29 3.40 8.86
C MET A 119 -17.06 3.15 9.75
N ALA A 120 -16.19 4.14 9.91
CA ALA A 120 -15.05 4.06 10.84
C ALA A 120 -15.49 3.71 12.26
N ALA A 121 -16.50 4.41 12.79
CA ALA A 121 -17.04 4.13 14.12
C ALA A 121 -17.64 2.71 14.23
N LYS A 122 -18.34 2.25 13.18
CA LYS A 122 -18.92 0.89 13.12
C LYS A 122 -17.84 -0.19 13.13
N LEU A 123 -16.71 0.05 12.47
CA LEU A 123 -15.53 -0.82 12.46
C LEU A 123 -14.68 -0.73 13.73
N GLY A 124 -15.04 0.13 14.69
CA GLY A 124 -14.26 0.33 15.91
C GLY A 124 -13.00 1.20 15.75
N ASN A 125 -12.97 2.07 14.73
CA ASN A 125 -11.85 2.94 14.37
C ASN A 125 -10.54 2.15 14.08
N PRO A 126 -10.56 1.31 13.03
CA PRO A 126 -9.40 0.52 12.65
C PRO A 126 -8.22 1.42 12.27
N GLN A 127 -7.00 0.94 12.53
CA GLN A 127 -5.75 1.67 12.26
C GLN A 127 -5.05 1.20 10.98
N ARG A 128 -5.49 0.08 10.39
CA ARG A 128 -4.97 -0.49 9.15
C ARG A 128 -6.09 -1.13 8.35
N ASP A 129 -5.90 -1.23 7.05
CA ASP A 129 -6.81 -1.91 6.13
C ASP A 129 -6.56 -3.44 6.07
N PRO A 130 -7.28 -4.20 5.23
CA PRO A 130 -7.09 -5.64 5.08
C PRO A 130 -5.69 -6.06 4.61
N HIS A 131 -4.92 -5.15 4.02
CA HIS A 131 -3.57 -5.42 3.51
C HIS A 131 -2.48 -4.88 4.42
N GLY A 132 -2.85 -4.21 5.52
CA GLY A 132 -1.95 -3.72 6.56
C GLY A 132 -1.46 -2.30 6.32
N ASP A 133 -1.96 -1.64 5.29
CA ASP A 133 -1.67 -0.24 5.01
C ASP A 133 -2.39 0.66 6.03
N PRO A 134 -1.72 1.72 6.55
CA PRO A 134 -2.21 2.48 7.69
C PRO A 134 -3.42 3.35 7.32
N ILE A 135 -4.48 3.36 8.11
CA ILE A 135 -5.63 4.23 7.86
C ILE A 135 -5.31 5.63 8.40
N PRO A 136 -5.21 6.69 7.58
CA PRO A 136 -5.01 8.04 8.09
C PRO A 136 -6.11 8.44 9.06
N ALA A 137 -5.77 9.11 10.16
CA ALA A 137 -6.73 9.67 11.10
C ALA A 137 -7.56 10.80 10.44
N ALA A 138 -8.69 11.17 11.06
CA ALA A 138 -9.57 12.21 10.53
C ALA A 138 -8.89 13.60 10.43
N ASP A 139 -7.83 13.84 11.18
CA ASP A 139 -7.01 15.06 11.10
C ASP A 139 -5.86 14.97 10.08
N GLY A 140 -5.71 13.82 9.40
CA GLY A 140 -4.64 13.54 8.44
C GLY A 140 -3.36 13.00 9.07
N THR A 141 -3.32 12.68 10.36
CA THR A 141 -2.15 12.01 10.95
C THR A 141 -2.05 10.59 10.43
N VAL A 142 -0.85 10.18 10.00
CA VAL A 142 -0.54 8.80 9.59
C VAL A 142 0.52 8.24 10.51
N LEU A 143 0.24 7.09 11.11
CA LEU A 143 1.20 6.35 11.93
C LEU A 143 1.73 5.19 11.08
N LEU A 144 2.86 5.43 10.40
CA LEU A 144 3.54 4.38 9.65
C LEU A 144 4.17 3.39 10.65
N PRO A 145 3.90 2.08 10.53
CA PRO A 145 4.58 1.10 11.35
C PRO A 145 6.04 0.99 10.89
N GLU A 146 6.94 0.72 11.83
CA GLU A 146 8.34 0.42 11.51
C GLU A 146 8.40 -0.92 10.78
N ALA A 147 8.41 -0.89 9.45
CA ALA A 147 8.41 -2.10 8.63
C ALA A 147 9.38 -1.97 7.46
N HIS A 148 10.06 -3.07 7.15
CA HIS A 148 11.04 -3.16 6.08
C HIS A 148 10.61 -4.18 5.04
N LEU A 149 11.01 -3.98 3.78
CA LEU A 149 10.80 -4.96 2.73
C LEU A 149 11.48 -6.28 3.09
N LEU A 150 10.73 -7.38 3.01
CA LEU A 150 11.25 -8.72 3.31
C LEU A 150 12.48 -9.05 2.46
N GLY A 151 12.52 -8.59 1.21
CA GLY A 151 13.64 -8.81 0.30
C GLY A 151 14.94 -8.12 0.71
N GLU A 152 14.87 -7.09 1.56
CA GLU A 152 15.99 -6.29 2.05
C GLU A 152 16.56 -6.79 3.39
N LEU A 153 15.84 -7.68 4.07
CA LEU A 153 16.26 -8.24 5.36
C LEU A 153 17.39 -9.26 5.20
N ASP A 154 18.40 -9.17 6.06
CA ASP A 154 19.47 -10.16 6.15
C ASP A 154 19.07 -11.41 6.96
N PRO A 155 19.77 -12.55 6.75
CA PRO A 155 19.45 -13.79 7.45
C PRO A 155 19.58 -13.68 8.96
N GLY A 156 18.59 -14.20 9.69
CA GLY A 156 18.48 -14.09 11.15
C GLY A 156 17.42 -13.08 11.60
N HIS A 157 16.95 -12.20 10.72
CA HIS A 157 15.81 -11.33 11.03
C HIS A 157 14.56 -12.16 11.31
N THR A 158 13.89 -11.79 12.40
CA THR A 158 12.57 -12.30 12.76
C THR A 158 11.62 -11.14 12.96
N GLY A 159 10.34 -11.39 12.73
CA GLY A 159 9.32 -10.35 12.79
C GLY A 159 7.95 -10.82 12.36
N ARG A 160 7.07 -9.88 12.07
CA ARG A 160 5.70 -10.13 11.65
C ARG A 160 5.37 -9.44 10.34
N ILE A 161 4.74 -10.15 9.42
CA ILE A 161 4.23 -9.56 8.18
C ILE A 161 3.20 -8.50 8.56
N THR A 162 3.52 -7.24 8.31
CA THR A 162 2.73 -6.09 8.79
C THR A 162 1.99 -5.39 7.66
N ARG A 163 2.51 -5.48 6.43
CA ARG A 163 1.87 -4.94 5.24
C ARG A 163 2.17 -5.80 4.02
N ILE A 164 1.17 -5.95 3.16
CA ILE A 164 1.23 -6.69 1.91
C ILE A 164 0.76 -5.75 0.80
N SER A 165 1.49 -5.67 -0.31
CA SER A 165 1.08 -4.87 -1.46
C SER A 165 -0.17 -5.46 -2.12
N ASP A 166 -1.17 -4.63 -2.36
CA ASP A 166 -2.42 -4.97 -3.04
C ASP A 166 -2.38 -4.81 -4.58
N GLU A 167 -1.26 -4.27 -5.11
CA GLU A 167 -1.09 -3.98 -6.55
C GLU A 167 -1.31 -5.19 -7.49
N ASN A 168 -1.13 -6.42 -7.00
CA ASN A 168 -1.29 -7.64 -7.78
C ASN A 168 -2.30 -8.61 -7.11
N PRO A 169 -3.56 -8.64 -7.57
CA PRO A 169 -4.57 -9.56 -7.07
C PRO A 169 -4.22 -11.05 -7.22
N ASP A 170 -3.47 -11.44 -8.27
CA ASP A 170 -3.02 -12.83 -8.43
C ASP A 170 -2.02 -13.22 -7.34
N LEU A 171 -1.16 -12.28 -6.93
CA LEU A 171 -0.23 -12.49 -5.83
C LEU A 171 -0.98 -12.64 -4.49
N LEU A 172 -1.98 -11.78 -4.23
CA LEU A 172 -2.81 -11.90 -3.02
C LEU A 172 -3.53 -13.25 -2.93
N ARG A 173 -4.08 -13.75 -4.05
CA ARG A 173 -4.68 -15.10 -4.12
C ARG A 173 -3.66 -16.20 -3.83
N TYR A 174 -2.45 -16.09 -4.37
CA TYR A 174 -1.36 -17.02 -4.09
C TYR A 174 -0.99 -17.03 -2.61
N LEU A 175 -0.78 -15.86 -2.00
CA LEU A 175 -0.42 -15.74 -0.59
C LEU A 175 -1.49 -16.36 0.32
N SER A 176 -2.77 -16.08 0.04
CA SER A 176 -3.89 -16.68 0.77
C SER A 176 -3.92 -18.21 0.67
N ALA A 177 -3.69 -18.76 -0.54
CA ALA A 177 -3.65 -20.21 -0.75
C ALA A 177 -2.48 -20.89 -0.02
N GLU A 178 -1.37 -20.17 0.17
CA GLU A 178 -0.20 -20.63 0.92
C GLU A 178 -0.28 -20.34 2.43
N GLU A 179 -1.41 -19.83 2.93
CA GLU A 179 -1.64 -19.40 4.32
C GLU A 179 -0.66 -18.32 4.80
N ILE A 180 -0.13 -17.51 3.88
CA ILE A 180 0.71 -16.35 4.16
C ILE A 180 -0.20 -15.12 4.27
N ASP A 181 -0.33 -14.60 5.48
CA ASP A 181 -1.27 -13.53 5.82
C ASP A 181 -0.59 -12.47 6.69
N LEU A 182 -1.27 -11.35 6.91
CA LEU A 182 -0.90 -10.38 7.91
C LEU A 182 -0.72 -11.03 9.28
N ASP A 183 0.12 -10.42 10.09
CA ASP A 183 0.49 -10.82 11.44
C ASP A 183 1.21 -12.16 11.57
N ALA A 184 1.38 -12.92 10.47
CA ALA A 184 2.15 -14.15 10.45
C ALA A 184 3.62 -13.86 10.83
N GLU A 185 4.18 -14.73 11.67
CA GLU A 185 5.59 -14.63 12.07
C GLU A 185 6.46 -15.09 10.92
N VAL A 186 7.55 -14.38 10.66
CA VAL A 186 8.52 -14.70 9.62
C VAL A 186 9.94 -14.69 10.18
N GLU A 187 10.72 -15.66 9.75
CA GLU A 187 12.16 -15.79 10.01
C GLU A 187 12.90 -15.87 8.67
N VAL A 188 13.84 -14.96 8.43
CA VAL A 188 14.70 -14.99 7.24
C VAL A 188 15.81 -16.00 7.46
N VAL A 189 15.76 -17.13 6.77
CA VAL A 189 16.72 -18.23 6.95
C VAL A 189 17.99 -18.01 6.13
N GLY A 190 17.86 -17.45 4.93
CA GLY A 190 18.97 -17.28 4.02
C GLY A 190 18.52 -16.90 2.61
N ARG A 191 19.47 -16.81 1.68
CA ARG A 191 19.21 -16.66 0.25
C ARG A 191 19.93 -17.76 -0.52
N LYS A 192 19.26 -18.35 -1.51
CA LYS A 192 19.90 -19.37 -2.35
C LYS A 192 21.06 -18.77 -3.15
N PRO A 193 22.10 -19.56 -3.50
CA PRO A 193 23.25 -19.07 -4.25
C PRO A 193 22.90 -18.35 -5.55
N PHE A 194 23.79 -17.48 -6.02
CA PHE A 194 23.67 -16.74 -7.28
C PHE A 194 22.44 -15.81 -7.39
N GLY A 195 22.01 -15.23 -6.26
CA GLY A 195 20.84 -14.35 -6.23
C GLY A 195 19.52 -15.11 -6.37
N GLY A 196 19.48 -16.38 -5.96
CA GLY A 196 18.25 -17.17 -5.96
C GLY A 196 17.23 -16.69 -4.92
N ALA A 197 16.15 -17.45 -4.81
CA ALA A 197 15.04 -17.19 -3.90
C ALA A 197 15.50 -16.95 -2.45
N LEU A 198 14.77 -16.05 -1.77
CA LEU A 198 14.90 -15.86 -0.33
C LEU A 198 14.22 -17.03 0.37
N VAL A 199 14.96 -17.72 1.24
CA VAL A 199 14.44 -18.80 2.05
C VAL A 199 13.92 -18.18 3.34
N VAL A 200 12.62 -18.27 3.53
CA VAL A 200 11.96 -17.77 4.73
C VAL A 200 11.16 -18.87 5.38
N ARG A 201 10.90 -18.68 6.66
CA ARG A 201 10.14 -19.60 7.48
C ARG A 201 8.99 -18.83 8.09
N ILE A 202 7.79 -19.17 7.65
CA ILE A 202 6.57 -18.46 8.04
C ILE A 202 5.77 -19.36 8.99
N SER A 203 5.28 -18.75 10.07
CA SER A 203 4.42 -19.37 11.06
C SER A 203 3.10 -18.61 11.15
N ASN A 204 2.00 -19.27 10.80
CA ASN A 204 0.65 -18.72 10.89
C ASN A 204 -0.26 -19.71 11.61
N ALA A 205 -1.04 -19.25 12.59
CA ALA A 205 -1.92 -20.07 13.42
C ALA A 205 -1.26 -21.36 13.98
N GLY A 206 0.03 -21.29 14.32
CA GLY A 206 0.82 -22.41 14.86
C GLY A 206 1.33 -23.42 13.82
N ARG A 207 1.05 -23.22 12.53
CA ARG A 207 1.65 -24.00 11.43
C ARG A 207 2.88 -23.28 10.93
N LYS A 208 4.01 -24.00 10.90
CA LYS A 208 5.31 -23.47 10.50
C LYS A 208 5.80 -24.16 9.22
N ARG A 209 6.14 -23.40 8.20
CA ARG A 209 6.59 -23.92 6.89
C ARG A 209 7.71 -23.05 6.32
N ASP A 210 8.63 -23.71 5.61
CA ASP A 210 9.72 -23.05 4.88
C ASP A 210 9.28 -22.79 3.43
N TYR A 211 9.57 -21.59 2.93
CA TYR A 211 9.22 -21.10 1.61
C TYR A 211 10.46 -20.60 0.87
N ASP A 212 10.52 -20.87 -0.43
CA ASP A 212 11.47 -20.28 -1.35
C ASP A 212 10.78 -19.14 -2.11
N LEU A 213 10.88 -17.91 -1.60
CA LEU A 213 10.20 -16.76 -2.18
C LEU A 213 11.05 -16.09 -3.26
N ALA A 214 10.46 -15.89 -4.43
CA ALA A 214 11.05 -15.11 -5.51
C ALA A 214 11.04 -13.61 -5.18
N ASP A 215 11.89 -12.84 -5.85
CA ASP A 215 12.05 -11.40 -5.58
C ASP A 215 10.73 -10.63 -5.67
N GLU A 216 9.87 -10.97 -6.64
CA GLU A 216 8.53 -10.37 -6.80
C GLU A 216 7.67 -10.52 -5.54
N VAL A 217 7.66 -11.71 -4.91
CA VAL A 217 6.91 -11.94 -3.67
C VAL A 217 7.54 -11.16 -2.52
N THR A 218 8.86 -11.18 -2.40
CA THR A 218 9.56 -10.48 -1.31
C THR A 218 9.48 -8.95 -1.41
N ALA A 219 9.27 -8.41 -2.60
CA ALA A 219 9.06 -6.98 -2.85
C ALA A 219 7.64 -6.51 -2.51
N ALA A 220 6.71 -7.45 -2.28
CA ALA A 220 5.33 -7.16 -1.90
C ALA A 220 5.07 -7.31 -0.39
N LEU A 221 6.04 -7.79 0.39
CA LEU A 221 5.87 -8.09 1.82
C LEU A 221 6.73 -7.17 2.67
N TRP A 222 6.10 -6.51 3.64
CA TRP A 222 6.75 -5.68 4.66
C TRP A 222 6.65 -6.37 6.02
N VAL A 223 7.75 -6.33 6.75
CA VAL A 223 7.91 -7.02 8.03
C VAL A 223 8.33 -6.02 9.08
N HIS A 224 7.59 -5.98 10.18
CA HIS A 224 8.05 -5.36 11.42
C HIS A 224 9.04 -6.31 12.09
N SER A 225 10.29 -5.87 12.31
CA SER A 225 11.30 -6.71 12.96
C SER A 225 11.38 -6.40 14.45
N ASP A 226 11.14 -7.42 15.28
CA ASP A 226 11.00 -7.25 16.73
C ASP A 226 12.35 -7.15 17.48
N PHE A 227 13.46 -7.57 16.87
CA PHE A 227 14.76 -7.68 17.56
C PHE A 227 15.97 -7.40 16.67
N PRO A 228 16.95 -6.60 17.14
CA PRO A 228 18.27 -6.59 16.55
C PRO A 228 18.96 -7.94 16.78
N HIS A 229 19.51 -8.53 15.73
CA HIS A 229 20.31 -9.75 15.80
C HIS A 229 21.79 -9.47 15.56
N THR A 230 22.66 -10.42 15.89
CA THR A 230 24.10 -10.30 15.65
C THR A 230 24.37 -10.13 14.15
N GLY A 231 24.98 -9.02 13.75
CA GLY A 231 25.29 -8.72 12.35
C GLY A 231 24.20 -7.97 11.57
N CYS A 232 23.13 -7.56 12.24
CA CYS A 232 21.99 -6.81 11.69
C CYS A 232 22.45 -5.65 10.79
N THR A 233 21.94 -5.64 9.55
CA THR A 233 22.26 -4.60 8.57
C THR A 233 21.23 -3.47 8.50
N LEU A 234 20.07 -3.65 9.13
CA LEU A 234 19.18 -2.55 9.45
C LEU A 234 19.89 -1.65 10.46
N SER A 235 20.48 -0.56 9.96
CA SER A 235 21.02 0.49 10.81
C SER A 235 19.93 1.01 11.73
N ASP A 236 20.25 1.27 13.01
CA ASP A 236 19.42 2.04 13.94
C ASP A 236 18.92 3.30 13.20
N SER A 237 17.66 3.28 12.76
CA SER A 237 17.04 4.32 11.94
C SER A 237 16.40 5.37 12.83
#